data_AF-A0AAF0UJ37-F1
#
_entry.id   AF-A0AAF0UJ37-F1
#
_cell.length_a   1.000
_cell.length_b   1.000
_cell.length_c   1.000
_cell.angle_alpha   90.00
_cell.angle_beta   90.00
_cell.angle_gamma   90.00
#
_symmetry.space_group_name_H-M   'P 1'
#
loop_
_entity.id
_entity.type
_entity.pdbx_description
1 polymer ?
#
loop_
_entity_poly.entity_id
_entity_poly.type
_entity_poly.pdbx_seq_one_letter_code
_entity_poly.pdbx_strand_id
1 'polypeptide(L)'
;MKIQSSSQGAISFATAITLGESIESYGVGSVLFSHRPEFKKDDFVAGLLTWGEYSIIKEGSLLNKSDPNMGFPLSYHVRFFEFRGPTAYGEFVEVCKSKLGEKVFVSAASDSIGHLARQYAKLHGCYVVAMLVVKKR
;
A
#
# COMPACT_ATOMS: atom_id res chain seq x y z
N MET A 1 1.92 27.27 16.98
CA MET A 1 2.19 25.87 16.61
C MET A 1 1.23 25.52 15.48
N LYS A 2 1.69 25.36 14.23
CA LYS A 2 0.78 24.96 13.14
C LYS A 2 0.44 23.49 13.35
N ILE A 3 -0.83 23.20 13.64
CA ILE A 3 -1.34 21.85 13.94
C ILE A 3 -1.47 21.02 12.65
N GLN A 4 -1.35 21.64 11.48
CA GLN A 4 -1.49 20.98 10.19
C GLN A 4 -0.40 21.39 9.18
N SER A 5 0.14 20.36 8.53
CA SER A 5 1.05 20.39 7.38
C SER A 5 0.26 20.65 6.10
N SER A 6 0.85 21.37 5.15
CA SER A 6 0.27 21.62 3.81
C SER A 6 0.01 20.35 3.00
N SER A 7 0.57 19.21 3.42
CA SER A 7 0.31 17.90 2.82
C SER A 7 -1.03 17.25 3.22
N GLN A 8 -1.72 17.73 4.28
CA GLN A 8 -3.01 17.15 4.68
C GLN A 8 -4.15 17.41 3.67
N GLY A 9 -4.02 18.42 2.80
CA GLY A 9 -5.01 18.66 1.73
C GLY A 9 -4.98 17.64 0.59
N ALA A 10 -3.95 16.78 0.53
CA ALA A 10 -3.73 15.87 -0.60
C ALA A 10 -4.26 14.44 -0.37
N ILE A 11 -4.71 14.10 0.84
CA ILE A 11 -5.09 12.72 1.20
C ILE A 11 -6.60 12.65 1.43
N SER A 12 -7.40 12.80 0.37
CA SER A 12 -8.88 12.75 0.43
C SER A 12 -9.43 11.38 0.85
N PHE A 13 -8.60 10.33 0.85
CA PHE A 13 -8.94 8.95 1.17
C PHE A 13 -8.60 8.55 2.61
N ALA A 14 -7.89 9.39 3.37
CA ALA A 14 -7.57 9.12 4.77
C ALA A 14 -8.46 9.97 5.68
N THR A 15 -9.55 9.38 6.15
CA THR A 15 -10.38 9.97 7.20
C THR A 15 -9.55 10.13 8.47
N ALA A 16 -9.69 11.26 9.16
CA ALA A 16 -9.05 11.46 10.45
C ALA A 16 -9.52 10.39 11.44
N ILE A 17 -8.61 9.85 12.25
CA ILE A 17 -8.97 8.89 13.29
C ILE A 17 -9.77 9.62 14.37
N THR A 18 -11.03 9.26 14.53
CA THR A 18 -11.90 9.76 15.60
C THR A 18 -11.65 8.99 16.89
N LEU A 19 -11.59 9.69 18.02
CA LEU A 19 -11.47 9.06 19.33
C LEU A 19 -12.71 8.22 19.64
N GLY A 20 -12.50 6.99 20.12
CA GLY A 20 -13.57 6.05 20.46
C GLY A 20 -14.15 5.29 19.27
N GLU A 21 -13.76 5.63 18.04
CA GLU A 21 -14.12 4.87 16.85
C GLU A 21 -13.06 3.82 16.50
N SER A 22 -13.47 2.82 15.73
CA SER A 22 -12.57 1.79 15.26
C SER A 22 -11.59 2.33 14.22
N ILE A 23 -10.32 1.97 14.33
CA ILE A 23 -9.29 2.39 13.37
C ILE A 23 -9.43 1.55 12.10
N GLU A 24 -9.40 2.19 10.93
CA GLU A 24 -9.34 1.49 9.65
C GLU A 24 -7.89 1.38 9.16
N SER A 25 -7.55 0.24 8.57
CA SER A 25 -6.21 -0.04 8.05
C SER A 25 -6.29 -0.98 6.84
N TYR A 26 -5.31 -0.89 5.95
CA TYR A 26 -5.19 -1.87 4.86
C TYR A 26 -4.80 -3.24 5.42
N GLY A 27 -5.58 -4.27 5.07
CA GLY A 27 -5.39 -5.63 5.55
C GLY A 27 -5.91 -6.68 4.57
N VAL A 28 -5.65 -7.95 4.91
CA VAL A 28 -6.20 -9.12 4.22
C VAL A 28 -7.00 -9.91 5.25
N GLY A 29 -8.16 -10.41 4.83
CA GLY A 29 -9.01 -11.28 5.64
C GLY A 29 -9.71 -12.34 4.79
N SER A 30 -10.29 -13.33 5.44
CA SER A 30 -11.19 -14.29 4.80
C SER A 30 -12.64 -13.91 5.07
N VAL A 31 -13.49 -14.11 4.08
CA VAL A 31 -14.92 -13.82 4.19
C VAL A 31 -15.58 -14.93 5.02
N LEU A 32 -16.11 -14.57 6.18
CA LEU A 32 -16.90 -15.50 7.01
C LEU A 32 -18.34 -15.63 6.54
N PHE A 33 -18.93 -14.49 6.15
CA PHE A 33 -20.31 -14.40 5.70
C PHE A 33 -20.49 -13.14 4.85
N SER A 34 -21.31 -13.23 3.80
CA SER A 34 -21.58 -12.13 2.87
C SER A 34 -23.01 -12.19 2.34
N HIS A 35 -23.67 -11.03 2.30
CA HIS A 35 -24.93 -10.84 1.56
C HIS A 35 -24.69 -10.40 0.11
N ARG A 36 -23.46 -10.04 -0.25
CA ARG A 36 -23.10 -9.63 -1.61
C ARG A 36 -22.78 -10.87 -2.44
N PRO A 37 -23.44 -11.07 -3.60
CA PRO A 37 -23.24 -12.27 -4.43
C PRO A 37 -21.82 -12.37 -4.98
N GLU A 38 -21.13 -11.22 -5.05
CA GLU A 38 -19.74 -11.13 -5.45
C GLU A 38 -18.83 -11.89 -4.49
N PHE A 39 -19.07 -11.88 -3.16
CA PHE A 39 -18.16 -12.48 -2.16
C PHE A 39 -18.77 -13.74 -1.56
N LYS A 40 -17.99 -14.82 -1.52
CA LYS A 40 -18.39 -16.11 -0.96
C LYS A 40 -17.62 -16.39 0.31
N LYS A 41 -18.18 -17.27 1.15
CA LYS A 41 -17.48 -17.78 2.32
C LYS A 41 -16.12 -18.37 1.89
N ASP A 42 -15.09 -18.11 2.70
CA ASP A 42 -13.70 -18.53 2.51
C ASP A 42 -12.97 -17.83 1.34
N ASP A 43 -13.61 -16.86 0.65
CA ASP A 43 -12.88 -15.97 -0.27
C ASP A 43 -11.87 -15.12 0.51
N PHE A 44 -10.67 -14.95 -0.04
CA PHE A 44 -9.70 -13.99 0.48
C PHE A 44 -9.95 -12.62 -0.12
N VAL A 45 -10.01 -11.61 0.74
CA VAL A 45 -10.21 -10.22 0.37
C VAL A 45 -9.13 -9.36 0.98
N ALA A 46 -8.82 -8.28 0.28
CA ALA A 46 -7.83 -7.30 0.68
C ALA A 46 -8.42 -5.90 0.47
N GLY A 47 -8.08 -4.96 1.35
CA GLY A 47 -8.62 -3.61 1.32
C GLY A 47 -8.62 -2.92 2.68
N LEU A 48 -9.46 -1.88 2.81
CA LEU A 48 -9.65 -1.15 4.07
C LEU A 48 -10.52 -1.97 5.03
N LEU A 49 -9.89 -2.44 6.11
CA LEU A 49 -10.50 -3.26 7.16
C LEU A 49 -10.36 -2.56 8.51
N THR A 50 -11.29 -2.86 9.41
CA THR A 50 -11.16 -2.47 10.81
C THR A 50 -9.93 -3.15 11.43
N TRP A 51 -9.12 -2.39 12.17
CA TRP A 51 -8.02 -2.93 12.95
C TRP A 51 -8.56 -3.69 14.17
N GLY A 52 -8.85 -4.97 13.95
CA GLY A 52 -9.41 -5.90 14.92
C GLY A 52 -9.47 -7.32 14.33
N GLU A 53 -10.02 -8.27 15.08
CA GLU A 53 -10.13 -9.67 14.62
C GLU A 53 -11.25 -9.87 13.58
N TYR A 54 -12.29 -9.04 13.64
CA TYR A 54 -13.43 -9.08 12.73
C TYR A 54 -13.76 -7.68 12.25
N SER A 55 -14.18 -7.57 10.99
CA SER A 55 -14.60 -6.30 10.40
C SER A 55 -15.93 -6.50 9.67
N ILE A 56 -16.87 -5.58 9.92
CA ILE A 56 -18.16 -5.55 9.24
C ILE A 56 -18.05 -4.52 8.13
N ILE A 57 -18.09 -5.00 6.90
CA ILE A 57 -17.88 -4.16 5.72
C ILE A 57 -19.21 -3.77 5.09
N LYS A 58 -19.47 -2.46 5.03
CA LYS A 58 -20.66 -1.88 4.37
C LYS A 58 -20.42 -1.68 2.87
N GLU A 59 -21.50 -1.46 2.11
CA GLU A 59 -21.43 -1.13 0.69
C GLU A 59 -20.60 0.14 0.44
N GLY A 60 -19.91 0.19 -0.72
CA GLY A 60 -19.04 1.31 -1.09
C GLY A 60 -17.60 1.23 -0.56
N SER A 61 -17.28 0.21 0.23
CA SER A 61 -15.92 -0.09 0.68
C SER A 61 -15.04 -0.63 -0.46
N LEU A 62 -13.77 -0.20 -0.45
CA LEU A 62 -12.75 -0.68 -1.38
C LEU A 62 -12.25 -2.05 -0.91
N LEU A 63 -12.87 -3.11 -1.45
CA LEU A 63 -12.44 -4.50 -1.27
C LEU A 63 -12.11 -5.13 -2.61
N ASN A 64 -10.91 -5.69 -2.72
CA ASN A 64 -10.49 -6.49 -3.84
C ASN A 64 -10.45 -7.97 -3.44
N LYS A 65 -10.93 -8.84 -4.33
CA LYS A 65 -10.69 -10.27 -4.18
C LYS A 65 -9.22 -10.57 -4.45
N SER A 66 -8.61 -11.30 -3.54
CA SER A 66 -7.26 -11.83 -3.70
C SER A 66 -7.34 -13.29 -4.09
N ASP A 67 -6.60 -13.68 -5.14
CA ASP A 67 -6.47 -15.09 -5.53
C ASP A 67 -5.40 -15.77 -4.65
N PRO A 68 -5.79 -16.71 -3.78
CA PRO A 68 -4.82 -17.44 -2.95
C PRO A 68 -3.94 -18.39 -3.77
N ASN A 69 -4.32 -18.73 -5.01
CA ASN A 69 -3.57 -19.65 -5.87
C ASN A 69 -2.45 -18.99 -6.66
N MET A 70 -2.21 -17.69 -6.44
CA MET A 70 -1.15 -16.94 -7.12
C MET A 70 0.26 -17.41 -6.75
N GLY A 71 0.40 -18.34 -5.80
CA GLY A 71 1.68 -18.95 -5.40
C GLY A 71 2.52 -18.08 -4.48
N PHE A 72 2.00 -16.93 -4.04
CA PHE A 72 2.66 -16.02 -3.10
C PHE A 72 1.99 -16.06 -1.72
N PRO A 73 2.73 -15.76 -0.63
CA PRO A 73 2.13 -15.62 0.69
C PRO A 73 1.06 -14.53 0.71
N LEU A 74 -0.06 -14.76 1.41
CA LEU A 74 -1.16 -13.79 1.56
C LEU A 74 -0.70 -12.39 2.01
N SER A 75 0.37 -12.31 2.80
CA SER A 75 0.96 -11.04 3.25
C SER A 75 1.47 -10.14 2.12
N TYR A 76 1.73 -10.70 0.93
CA TYR A 76 2.16 -9.93 -0.25
C TYR A 76 0.99 -9.20 -0.89
N HIS A 77 -0.24 -9.69 -0.73
CA HIS A 77 -1.43 -9.02 -1.27
C HIS A 77 -1.65 -7.67 -0.59
N VAL A 78 -1.61 -7.63 0.75
CA VAL A 78 -1.73 -6.37 1.52
C VAL A 78 -0.67 -5.34 1.13
N ARG A 79 0.57 -5.79 0.92
CA ARG A 79 1.73 -4.89 0.80
C ARG A 79 1.98 -4.54 -0.65
N PHE A 80 2.25 -5.54 -1.47
CA PHE A 80 2.79 -5.37 -2.80
C PHE A 80 1.70 -5.12 -3.84
N PHE A 81 0.65 -5.94 -3.86
CA PHE A 81 -0.32 -5.91 -4.95
C PHE A 81 -1.36 -4.80 -4.85
N GLU A 82 -1.78 -4.41 -3.63
CA GLU A 82 -2.86 -3.44 -3.50
C GLU A 82 -2.41 -1.98 -3.50
N PHE A 83 -1.52 -1.62 -2.58
CA PHE A 83 -1.22 -0.21 -2.34
C PHE A 83 0.20 0.14 -2.73
N ARG A 84 1.21 -0.56 -2.19
CA ARG A 84 2.59 -0.07 -2.23
C ARG A 84 3.27 -0.32 -3.57
N GLY A 85 2.93 -1.40 -4.27
CA GLY A 85 3.45 -1.68 -5.61
C GLY A 85 2.95 -0.67 -6.65
N PRO A 86 1.62 -0.46 -6.78
CA PRO A 86 1.07 0.56 -7.64
C PRO A 86 1.59 1.97 -7.32
N THR A 87 1.72 2.34 -6.04
CA THR A 87 2.33 3.64 -5.66
C THR A 87 3.77 3.75 -6.15
N ALA A 88 4.62 2.76 -5.88
CA ALA A 88 6.02 2.80 -6.31
C ALA A 88 6.15 2.86 -7.84
N TYR A 89 5.27 2.16 -8.55
CA TYR A 89 5.22 2.19 -10.01
C TYR A 89 4.74 3.55 -10.53
N GLY A 90 3.64 4.08 -10.02
CA GLY A 90 3.08 5.37 -10.43
C GLY A 90 4.04 6.53 -10.14
N GLU A 91 4.64 6.57 -8.95
CA GLU A 91 5.66 7.58 -8.62
C GLU A 91 6.84 7.53 -9.59
N PHE A 92 7.35 6.34 -9.88
CA PHE A 92 8.52 6.22 -10.74
C PHE A 92 8.20 6.47 -12.22
N VAL A 93 7.16 5.83 -12.75
CA VAL A 93 6.81 5.86 -14.18
C VAL A 93 6.08 7.13 -14.57
N GLU A 94 5.09 7.56 -13.78
CA GLU A 94 4.25 8.70 -14.15
C GLU A 94 4.78 10.03 -13.61
N VAL A 95 5.36 10.03 -12.41
CA VAL A 95 5.83 11.28 -11.78
C VAL A 95 7.29 11.56 -12.12
N CYS A 96 8.21 10.62 -11.88
CA CYS A 96 9.63 10.83 -12.14
C CYS A 96 9.98 10.84 -13.64
N LYS A 97 9.31 10.01 -14.46
CA LYS A 97 9.54 9.90 -15.93
C LYS A 97 11.02 9.84 -16.31
N SER A 98 11.82 9.13 -15.51
CA SER A 98 13.28 9.13 -15.67
C SER A 98 13.70 8.45 -16.96
N LYS A 99 14.74 8.99 -17.60
CA LYS A 99 15.34 8.46 -18.82
C LYS A 99 16.52 7.55 -18.50
N LEU A 100 16.87 6.73 -19.49
CA LEU A 100 18.05 5.87 -19.46
C LEU A 100 19.31 6.69 -19.14
N GLY A 101 20.12 6.23 -18.18
CA GLY A 101 21.36 6.87 -17.78
C GLY A 101 21.23 8.07 -16.82
N GLU A 102 20.02 8.49 -16.48
CA GLU A 102 19.82 9.56 -15.48
C GLU A 102 20.20 9.12 -14.07
N LYS A 103 20.52 10.09 -13.21
CA LYS A 103 20.88 9.86 -11.82
C LYS A 103 19.63 10.02 -10.94
N VAL A 104 19.24 8.95 -10.26
CA VAL A 104 18.07 8.92 -9.38
C VAL A 104 18.53 8.79 -7.92
N PHE A 105 17.99 9.64 -7.05
CA PHE A 105 18.19 9.54 -5.61
C PHE A 105 16.92 9.03 -4.94
N VAL A 106 17.05 7.99 -4.12
CA VAL A 106 15.94 7.39 -3.36
C VAL A 106 16.19 7.57 -1.86
N SER A 107 15.37 8.40 -1.23
CA SER A 107 15.32 8.50 0.24
C SER A 107 14.54 7.32 0.84
N ALA A 108 14.78 7.04 2.13
CA ALA A 108 14.11 5.95 2.86
C ALA A 108 14.04 4.62 2.07
N ALA A 109 15.15 4.24 1.43
CA ALA A 109 15.19 3.14 0.47
C ALA A 109 14.98 1.75 1.09
N SER A 110 15.01 1.66 2.42
CA SER A 110 14.64 0.45 3.18
C SER A 110 13.13 0.26 3.33
N ASP A 111 12.34 1.30 3.07
CA ASP A 111 10.90 1.25 3.25
C ASP A 111 10.24 0.48 2.11
N SER A 112 8.98 0.13 2.32
CA SER A 112 8.22 -0.71 1.38
C SER A 112 7.98 -0.11 0.00
N ILE A 113 8.03 1.21 -0.15
CA ILE A 113 7.91 1.88 -1.45
C ILE A 113 9.33 2.15 -1.99
N GLY A 114 10.22 2.68 -1.14
CA GLY A 114 11.59 3.04 -1.52
C GLY A 114 12.40 1.87 -2.09
N HIS A 115 12.26 0.67 -1.52
CA HIS A 115 12.99 -0.50 -2.05
C HIS A 115 12.50 -0.93 -3.44
N LEU A 116 11.23 -0.68 -3.79
CA LEU A 116 10.66 -0.94 -5.11
C LEU A 116 11.07 0.15 -6.10
N ALA A 117 10.96 1.41 -5.71
CA ALA A 117 11.38 2.55 -6.54
C ALA A 117 12.84 2.41 -7.00
N ARG A 118 13.74 2.01 -6.09
CA ARG A 118 15.16 1.74 -6.43
C ARG A 118 15.31 0.62 -7.45
N GLN A 119 14.50 -0.43 -7.35
CA GLN A 119 14.54 -1.55 -8.30
C GLN A 119 14.02 -1.12 -9.67
N TYR A 120 12.92 -0.38 -9.74
CA TYR A 120 12.41 0.18 -10.99
C TYR A 120 13.42 1.11 -11.66
N ALA A 121 14.05 2.00 -10.89
CA ALA A 121 15.09 2.88 -11.41
C ALA A 121 16.28 2.11 -12.01
N LYS A 122 16.71 1.02 -11.35
CA LYS A 122 17.79 0.19 -11.87
C LYS A 122 17.38 -0.57 -13.14
N LEU A 123 16.14 -1.07 -13.20
CA LEU A 123 15.59 -1.74 -14.39
C LEU A 123 15.45 -0.79 -15.58
N HIS A 124 15.14 0.49 -15.34
CA HIS A 124 15.13 1.55 -16.37
C HIS A 124 16.53 2.03 -16.78
N GLY A 125 17.59 1.43 -16.24
CA GLY A 125 18.98 1.75 -16.55
C GLY A 125 19.43 3.13 -16.04
N CYS A 126 18.80 3.63 -14.97
CA CYS A 126 19.26 4.81 -14.26
C CYS A 126 20.42 4.45 -13.31
N TYR A 127 21.26 5.44 -13.01
CA TYR A 127 22.24 5.35 -11.93
C TYR A 127 21.54 5.71 -10.61
N VAL A 128 21.49 4.77 -9.67
CA VAL A 128 20.68 4.94 -8.45
C VAL A 128 21.55 5.10 -7.22
N VAL A 129 21.33 6.19 -6.47
CA VAL A 129 21.88 6.41 -5.13
C VAL A 129 20.74 6.29 -4.13
N ALA A 130 20.94 5.52 -3.06
CA ALA A 130 19.91 5.22 -2.09
C ALA A 130 20.40 5.51 -0.67
N MET A 131 19.54 6.15 0.12
CA MET A 131 19.76 6.38 1.55
C MET A 131 18.86 5.47 2.37
N LEU A 132 19.45 4.78 3.35
CA LEU A 132 18.73 3.96 4.33
C LEU A 132 19.32 4.20 5.72
N VAL A 133 18.49 4.13 6.74
CA VAL A 133 18.91 4.27 8.14
C VAL A 133 18.94 2.90 8.77
N VAL A 134 20.09 2.52 9.33
CA VAL A 134 20.23 1.30 10.13
C VAL A 134 20.39 1.65 11.59
N LYS A 135 19.65 0.97 12.47
CA LYS A 135 19.90 1.02 13.91
C LYS A 135 21.18 0.24 14.19
N LYS A 136 22.17 0.88 14.81
CA LYS A 136 23.37 0.19 15.31
C LYS A 136 22.91 -0.76 16.42
N ARG A 137 23.16 -2.06 16.25
CA ARG A 137 22.86 -3.08 17.26
C ARG A 137 23.80 -2.93 18.45
#